data_AF-A0A1E1K5U0-F1
#
_entry.id   AF-A0A1E1K5U0-F1
#
_cell.length_a   1.000
_cell.length_b   1.000
_cell.length_c   1.000
_cell.angle_alpha   90.00
_cell.angle_beta   90.00
_cell.angle_gamma   90.00
#
_symmetry.space_group_name_H-M   'P 1'
#
loop_
_entity.id
_entity.type
_entity.pdbx_description
1 polymer ?
#
loop_
_entity_poly.entity_id
_entity_poly.type
_entity_poly.pdbx_seq_one_letter_code
_entity_poly.pdbx_strand_id
1 'polypeptide(L)'
;MSDDEGGDGGFSPGYDNDEPAYDEMEPEDPYEEHQVVDDVNASQNPDQLLATGDNGMEIVSSGDPGAKANRSAKDKAPKDKKIPHDKRTTTPYMTKYERARILGTRALQISMNAPVLVDLEGETDPLQIAIKELREKKIPLIVRRYMPDGMYEDWTCEELLQ
;
A
#
# COMPACT_ATOMS: atom_id res chain seq x y z
N MET A 1 -21.97 15.57 74.63
CA MET A 1 -21.11 14.65 73.88
C MET A 1 -21.80 14.47 72.56
N SER A 2 -21.25 15.14 71.55
CA SER A 2 -21.85 15.28 70.22
C SER A 2 -21.33 14.20 69.28
N ASP A 3 -22.16 13.90 68.29
CA ASP A 3 -22.04 12.88 67.25
C ASP A 3 -20.73 12.96 66.44
N ASP A 4 -20.20 11.80 66.05
CA ASP A 4 -19.23 11.65 64.95
C ASP A 4 -19.44 10.26 64.30
N GLU A 5 -20.04 10.26 63.11
CA GLU A 5 -20.12 9.09 62.22
C GLU A 5 -18.80 8.95 61.44
N GLY A 6 -18.26 7.74 61.36
CA GLY A 6 -17.14 7.43 60.47
C GLY A 6 -17.01 5.93 60.26
N GLY A 7 -17.64 5.42 59.20
CA GLY A 7 -17.44 4.05 58.75
C GLY A 7 -16.17 3.91 57.91
N ASP A 8 -15.44 2.82 58.10
CA ASP A 8 -14.51 2.29 57.11
C ASP A 8 -14.82 0.80 56.84
N GLY A 9 -15.70 0.59 55.85
CA GLY A 9 -15.83 -0.71 55.21
C GLY A 9 -14.50 -1.05 54.54
N GLY A 10 -13.78 -2.01 55.13
CA GLY A 10 -12.60 -2.61 54.52
C GLY A 10 -12.94 -3.20 53.16
N PHE A 11 -12.59 -2.47 52.10
CA PHE A 11 -12.68 -2.93 50.72
C PHE A 11 -11.63 -4.03 50.51
N SER A 12 -12.02 -5.30 50.70
CA SER A 12 -11.33 -6.40 50.04
C SER A 12 -11.69 -6.32 48.56
N PRO A 13 -10.73 -6.16 47.63
CA PRO A 13 -11.01 -6.32 46.21
C PRO A 13 -11.49 -7.75 46.00
N GLY A 14 -12.79 -7.91 45.75
CA GLY A 14 -13.34 -9.14 45.22
C GLY A 14 -12.68 -9.36 43.87
N TYR A 15 -11.73 -10.30 43.81
CA TYR A 15 -11.41 -10.94 42.56
C TYR A 15 -12.67 -11.72 42.16
N ASP A 16 -13.55 -11.07 41.40
CA ASP A 16 -14.53 -11.78 40.60
C ASP A 16 -13.73 -12.65 39.63
N ASN A 17 -13.63 -13.92 39.98
CA ASN A 17 -12.92 -14.95 39.22
C ASN A 17 -13.76 -15.38 38.01
N ASP A 18 -14.10 -14.41 37.16
CA ASP A 18 -14.59 -14.63 35.81
C ASP A 18 -13.38 -14.53 34.86
N GLU A 19 -12.34 -15.32 35.09
CA GLU A 19 -11.40 -15.63 34.02
C GLU A 19 -12.17 -16.48 33.00
N PRO A 20 -12.28 -16.05 31.73
CA PRO A 20 -12.83 -16.91 30.70
C PRO A 20 -11.96 -18.17 30.63
N ALA A 21 -12.60 -19.34 30.71
CA ALA A 21 -11.91 -20.62 30.52
C ALA A 21 -11.16 -20.56 29.18
N TYR A 22 -9.83 -20.72 29.24
CA TYR A 22 -8.97 -20.77 28.06
C TYR A 22 -9.51 -21.84 27.11
N ASP A 23 -10.00 -21.43 25.93
CA ASP A 23 -10.47 -22.35 24.90
C ASP A 23 -9.24 -22.85 24.13
N GLU A 24 -8.77 -24.05 24.47
CA GLU A 24 -7.62 -24.71 23.82
C GLU A 24 -7.80 -24.94 22.31
N MET A 25 -8.98 -24.64 21.76
CA MET A 25 -9.31 -24.83 20.33
C MET A 25 -9.42 -23.52 19.54
N GLU A 26 -9.02 -22.38 20.11
CA GLU A 26 -8.92 -21.13 19.36
C GLU A 26 -7.73 -21.20 18.38
N PRO A 27 -7.94 -21.01 17.07
CA PRO A 27 -6.84 -21.04 16.12
C PRO A 27 -5.90 -19.85 16.37
N GLU A 28 -4.59 -20.13 16.52
CA GLU A 28 -3.56 -19.07 16.59
C GLU A 28 -3.74 -18.09 15.42
N ASP A 29 -3.89 -16.81 15.74
CA ASP A 29 -3.95 -15.76 14.74
C ASP A 29 -2.58 -15.63 14.04
N PRO A 30 -2.47 -15.95 12.74
CA PRO A 30 -1.21 -15.87 12.02
C PRO A 30 -0.73 -14.42 11.79
N TYR A 31 -1.48 -13.41 12.25
CA TYR A 31 -1.17 -11.98 12.13
C TYR A 31 -0.63 -11.34 13.42
N GLU A 32 -0.53 -12.06 14.54
CA GLU A 32 0.16 -11.54 15.74
C GLU A 32 1.68 -11.60 15.58
N GLU A 33 2.23 -10.63 14.83
CA GLU A 33 3.67 -10.36 14.83
C GLU A 33 4.03 -9.63 16.13
N HIS A 34 4.52 -10.38 17.14
CA HIS A 34 5.18 -9.81 18.30
C HIS A 34 6.49 -9.14 17.86
N GLN A 35 6.42 -7.87 17.47
CA GLN A 35 7.61 -7.07 17.16
C GLN A 35 8.36 -6.78 18.47
N VAL A 36 9.40 -7.57 18.71
CA VAL A 36 10.41 -7.27 19.73
C VAL A 36 11.18 -6.05 19.22
N VAL A 37 10.87 -4.87 19.72
CA VAL A 37 11.69 -3.68 19.48
C VAL A 37 12.98 -3.84 20.27
N ASP A 38 14.06 -4.22 19.59
CA ASP A 38 15.40 -4.15 20.18
C ASP A 38 15.71 -2.67 20.45
N ASP A 39 15.84 -2.31 21.73
CA ASP A 39 16.24 -0.97 22.18
C ASP A 39 17.64 -0.62 21.63
N VAL A 40 17.68 0.04 20.48
CA VAL A 40 18.91 0.62 19.95
C VAL A 40 19.33 1.81 20.81
N ASN A 41 20.41 1.62 21.56
CA ASN A 41 21.01 2.57 22.48
C ASN A 41 21.32 3.93 21.79
N ALA A 42 20.44 4.91 22.01
CA ALA A 42 20.45 6.26 21.44
C ALA A 42 21.47 7.22 22.08
N SER A 43 22.69 6.78 22.40
CA SER A 43 23.65 7.59 23.17
C SER A 43 24.93 8.01 22.45
N GLN A 44 25.14 7.68 21.17
CA GLN A 44 26.36 8.09 20.48
C GLN A 44 26.08 8.63 19.07
N ASN A 45 26.05 9.98 19.01
CA ASN A 45 26.17 10.86 17.84
C ASN A 45 24.86 11.24 17.10
N PRO A 46 24.27 12.42 17.39
CA PRO A 46 23.03 12.87 16.74
C PRO A 46 23.20 13.37 15.29
N ASP A 47 24.40 13.27 14.69
CA ASP A 47 24.74 13.90 13.41
C ASP A 47 24.95 12.90 12.25
N GLN A 48 24.67 11.61 12.46
CA GLN A 48 24.80 10.57 11.43
C GLN A 48 23.47 10.09 10.82
N LEU A 49 22.33 10.62 11.25
CA LEU A 49 21.01 10.28 10.69
C LEU A 49 20.66 11.02 9.38
N LEU A 50 21.57 11.84 8.85
CA LEU A 50 21.34 12.59 7.60
C LEU A 50 22.26 12.19 6.43
N ALA A 51 23.13 11.19 6.60
CA ALA A 51 24.18 10.89 5.62
C ALA A 51 24.29 9.40 5.27
N THR A 52 23.18 8.75 4.90
CA THR A 52 23.21 7.67 3.88
C THR A 52 21.81 7.38 3.35
N GLY A 53 21.49 7.95 2.18
CA GLY A 53 20.20 7.83 1.51
C GLY A 53 20.17 8.59 0.18
N ASP A 54 21.22 8.40 -0.61
CA ASP A 54 21.32 8.66 -2.06
C ASP A 54 20.07 8.07 -2.77
N ASN A 55 19.07 8.83 -3.23
CA ASN A 55 19.12 9.78 -4.34
C ASN A 55 17.91 10.74 -4.26
N GLY A 56 18.09 11.87 -3.56
CA GLY A 56 17.17 13.00 -3.59
C GLY A 56 17.32 13.80 -4.89
N MET A 57 16.22 13.95 -5.61
CA MET A 57 16.02 14.79 -6.78
C MET A 57 16.57 16.23 -6.58
N GLU A 58 17.70 16.55 -7.21
CA GLU A 58 18.20 17.92 -7.32
C GLU A 58 17.64 18.57 -8.60
N ILE A 59 16.68 19.48 -8.46
CA ILE A 59 16.20 20.32 -9.58
C ILE A 59 17.13 21.52 -9.70
N VAL A 60 18.22 21.36 -10.45
CA VAL A 60 18.99 22.49 -11.00
C VAL A 60 18.49 22.80 -12.41
N SER A 61 17.63 23.82 -12.51
CA SER A 61 17.21 24.40 -13.79
C SER A 61 18.35 25.21 -14.41
N SER A 62 19.28 24.54 -15.09
CA SER A 62 20.18 25.19 -16.07
C SER A 62 19.87 24.60 -17.45
N GLY A 63 19.13 25.36 -18.24
CA GLY A 63 18.76 24.97 -19.59
C GLY A 63 19.96 24.98 -20.52
N ASP A 64 20.54 23.81 -20.78
CA ASP A 64 21.38 23.59 -21.96
C ASP A 64 20.46 23.39 -23.19
N PRO A 65 20.52 24.26 -24.22
CA PRO A 65 19.70 24.13 -25.43
C PRO A 65 19.90 22.82 -26.21
N GLY A 66 20.98 22.06 -25.94
CA GLY A 66 21.30 20.81 -26.62
C GLY A 66 20.36 19.63 -26.31
N ALA A 67 19.64 19.66 -25.19
CA ALA A 67 18.77 18.55 -24.75
C ALA A 67 17.46 18.41 -25.57
N LYS A 68 17.15 19.37 -26.46
CA LYS A 68 15.93 19.30 -27.30
C LYS A 68 16.09 18.44 -28.56
N ALA A 69 17.30 18.02 -28.92
CA ALA A 69 17.55 17.31 -30.18
C ALA A 69 17.36 15.78 -30.11
N ASN A 70 17.14 15.18 -28.93
CA ASN A 70 17.13 13.71 -28.78
C ASN A 70 15.82 13.10 -28.27
N ARG A 71 14.72 13.86 -28.25
CA ARG A 71 13.36 13.37 -27.89
C ARG A 71 12.58 12.78 -29.06
N SER A 72 13.29 12.24 -30.05
CA SER A 72 12.69 11.77 -31.29
C SER A 72 13.40 10.52 -31.79
N ALA A 73 13.41 9.44 -30.99
CA ALA A 73 13.56 8.05 -31.51
C ALA A 73 13.60 6.91 -30.47
N LYS A 74 13.46 7.12 -29.15
CA LYS A 74 13.80 6.06 -28.16
C LYS A 74 12.70 5.52 -27.22
N ASP A 75 11.44 5.92 -27.37
CA ASP A 75 10.37 5.54 -26.40
C ASP A 75 9.26 4.63 -26.95
N LYS A 76 9.52 3.89 -28.03
CA LYS A 76 8.65 2.77 -28.42
C LYS A 76 9.38 1.49 -28.08
N ALA A 77 8.95 0.80 -27.02
CA ALA A 77 9.34 -0.59 -26.81
C ALA A 77 9.19 -1.33 -28.15
N PRO A 78 10.17 -2.14 -28.57
CA PRO A 78 10.10 -2.81 -29.86
C PRO A 78 8.80 -3.63 -29.91
N LYS A 79 7.94 -3.31 -30.87
CA LYS A 79 6.62 -3.94 -31.05
C LYS A 79 6.73 -5.46 -31.19
N ASP A 80 7.91 -5.94 -31.57
CA ASP A 80 8.26 -7.35 -31.74
C ASP A 80 8.26 -8.15 -30.44
N LYS A 81 8.23 -7.49 -29.27
CA LYS A 81 8.24 -8.17 -27.96
C LYS A 81 6.87 -8.38 -27.32
N LYS A 82 5.79 -7.90 -27.95
CA LYS A 82 4.43 -8.04 -27.43
C LYS A 82 3.86 -9.41 -27.79
N ILE A 83 3.44 -10.17 -26.79
CA ILE A 83 2.69 -11.42 -26.98
C ILE A 83 1.23 -11.07 -27.34
N PRO A 84 0.67 -11.63 -28.45
CA PRO A 84 -0.73 -11.44 -28.80
C PRO A 84 -1.69 -11.94 -27.71
N HIS A 85 -2.89 -11.34 -27.65
CA HIS A 85 -3.91 -11.69 -26.66
C HIS A 85 -4.22 -13.19 -26.58
N ASP A 86 -4.37 -13.84 -27.74
CA ASP A 86 -4.74 -15.26 -27.83
C ASP A 86 -3.61 -16.23 -27.44
N LYS A 87 -2.38 -15.73 -27.27
CA LYS A 87 -1.20 -16.53 -26.93
C LYS A 87 -0.64 -16.20 -25.53
N ARG A 88 -1.41 -15.49 -24.71
CA ARG A 88 -1.04 -15.22 -23.32
C ARG A 88 -1.00 -16.51 -22.52
N THR A 89 -0.02 -16.63 -21.64
CA THR A 89 0.23 -17.81 -20.80
C THR A 89 0.14 -17.49 -19.31
N THR A 90 0.21 -16.21 -18.92
CA THR A 90 0.12 -15.85 -17.50
C THR A 90 -1.31 -15.98 -16.96
N THR A 91 -1.43 -16.04 -15.64
CA THR A 91 -2.69 -16.29 -14.92
C THR A 91 -3.75 -15.19 -15.19
N PRO A 92 -5.04 -15.53 -15.35
CA PRO A 92 -6.09 -14.51 -15.49
C PRO A 92 -6.40 -13.76 -14.17
N TYR A 93 -5.82 -14.20 -13.05
CA TYR A 93 -6.01 -13.54 -11.75
C TYR A 93 -5.03 -12.39 -11.55
N MET A 94 -5.52 -11.33 -10.91
CA MET A 94 -4.71 -10.23 -10.42
C MET A 94 -3.84 -10.71 -9.27
N THR A 95 -2.53 -10.49 -9.35
CA THR A 95 -1.64 -10.80 -8.25
C THR A 95 -1.79 -9.78 -7.12
N LYS A 96 -1.48 -10.17 -5.88
CA LYS A 96 -1.48 -9.24 -4.73
C LYS A 96 -0.61 -8.00 -4.94
N TYR A 97 0.49 -8.16 -5.68
CA TYR A 97 1.42 -7.07 -6.02
C TYR A 97 0.83 -6.10 -7.04
N GLU A 98 0.17 -6.63 -8.08
CA GLU A 98 -0.53 -5.82 -9.07
C GLU A 98 -1.66 -5.03 -8.43
N ARG A 99 -2.48 -5.69 -7.59
CA ARG A 99 -3.58 -5.04 -6.86
C ARG A 99 -3.07 -3.87 -6.02
N ALA A 100 -2.04 -4.09 -5.21
CA ALA A 100 -1.45 -3.05 -4.38
C ALA A 100 -0.94 -1.87 -5.23
N ARG A 101 -0.24 -2.16 -6.34
CA ARG A 101 0.33 -1.15 -7.23
C ARG A 101 -0.74 -0.36 -7.99
N ILE A 102 -1.79 -1.03 -8.46
CA ILE A 102 -2.92 -0.41 -9.16
C ILE A 102 -3.63 0.55 -8.20
N LEU A 103 -3.97 0.09 -7.00
CA LEU A 103 -4.62 0.93 -5.99
C LEU A 103 -3.75 2.13 -5.61
N GLY A 104 -2.45 1.92 -5.36
CA GLY A 104 -1.53 3.02 -5.02
C GLY A 104 -1.38 4.04 -6.16
N THR A 105 -1.18 3.57 -7.39
CA THR A 105 -1.04 4.45 -8.56
C THR A 105 -2.34 5.22 -8.82
N ARG A 106 -3.49 4.55 -8.70
CA ARG A 106 -4.78 5.19 -8.94
C ARG A 106 -5.16 6.18 -7.84
N ALA A 107 -4.92 5.83 -6.58
CA ALA A 107 -5.11 6.74 -5.45
C ALA A 107 -4.25 8.01 -5.62
N LEU A 108 -2.99 7.86 -6.05
CA LEU A 108 -2.12 9.01 -6.36
C LEU A 108 -2.66 9.89 -7.49
N GLN A 109 -3.21 9.29 -8.54
CA GLN A 109 -3.85 10.06 -9.61
C GLN A 109 -5.04 10.87 -9.07
N ILE A 110 -5.90 10.23 -8.27
CA ILE A 110 -7.08 10.88 -7.67
C ILE A 110 -6.64 12.03 -6.73
N SER A 111 -5.59 11.84 -5.94
CA SER A 111 -5.06 12.90 -5.08
C SER A 111 -4.51 14.09 -5.87
N MET A 112 -4.06 13.86 -7.11
CA MET A 112 -3.67 14.90 -8.07
C MET A 112 -4.86 15.43 -8.89
N ASN A 113 -6.09 15.32 -8.37
CA ASN A 113 -7.33 15.76 -9.00
C ASN A 113 -7.61 15.14 -10.39
N ALA A 114 -7.13 13.93 -10.64
CA ALA A 114 -7.52 13.18 -11.84
C ALA A 114 -9.03 12.86 -11.84
N PRO A 115 -9.66 12.72 -13.02
CA PRO A 115 -11.09 12.40 -13.10
C PRO A 115 -11.39 11.01 -12.54
N VAL A 116 -12.39 10.93 -11.68
CA VAL A 116 -12.93 9.71 -11.09
C VAL A 116 -14.04 9.16 -11.99
N LEU A 117 -14.06 7.84 -12.22
CA LEU A 117 -15.00 7.17 -13.14
C LEU A 117 -16.16 6.45 -12.44
N VAL A 118 -16.23 6.53 -11.11
CA VAL A 118 -17.31 6.00 -10.26
C VAL A 118 -18.05 7.13 -9.55
N ASP A 119 -19.27 6.83 -9.13
CA ASP A 119 -20.07 7.78 -8.35
C ASP A 119 -19.56 7.81 -6.90
N LEU A 120 -19.32 9.03 -6.40
CA LEU A 120 -18.88 9.25 -5.02
C LEU A 120 -20.11 9.33 -4.10
N GLU A 121 -20.13 8.50 -3.07
CA GLU A 121 -21.16 8.42 -2.01
C GLU A 121 -20.69 9.09 -0.71
N GLY A 122 -19.75 10.04 -0.81
CA GLY A 122 -19.17 10.74 0.33
C GLY A 122 -17.78 10.25 0.73
N GLU A 123 -17.13 9.42 -0.08
CA GLU A 123 -15.73 9.05 0.10
C GLU A 123 -14.83 10.27 -0.14
N THR A 124 -13.99 10.59 0.85
CA THR A 124 -13.00 11.68 0.79
C THR A 124 -11.57 11.17 0.61
N ASP A 125 -11.31 9.94 1.02
CA ASP A 125 -10.00 9.29 0.91
C ASP A 125 -9.76 8.78 -0.53
N PRO A 126 -8.70 9.24 -1.22
CA PRO A 126 -8.34 8.76 -2.55
C PRO A 126 -8.16 7.25 -2.65
N LEU A 127 -7.69 6.59 -1.58
CA LEU A 127 -7.52 5.14 -1.57
C LEU A 127 -8.88 4.42 -1.57
N GLN A 128 -9.84 4.86 -0.75
CA GLN A 128 -11.20 4.30 -0.77
C GLN A 128 -11.86 4.48 -2.14
N ILE A 129 -11.68 5.64 -2.77
CA ILE A 129 -12.20 5.90 -4.12
C ILE A 129 -11.56 4.93 -5.13
N ALA A 130 -10.24 4.74 -5.08
CA ALA A 130 -9.56 3.77 -5.95
C ALA A 130 -10.04 2.32 -5.71
N ILE A 131 -10.30 1.94 -4.45
CA ILE A 131 -10.86 0.62 -4.12
C ILE A 131 -12.26 0.46 -4.72
N LYS A 132 -13.10 1.50 -4.66
CA LYS A 132 -14.42 1.52 -5.28
C LYS A 132 -14.34 1.38 -6.80
N GLU A 133 -13.45 2.13 -7.45
CA GLU A 133 -13.19 1.99 -8.88
C GLU A 133 -12.70 0.60 -9.28
N LEU A 134 -11.85 -0.02 -8.46
CA LEU A 134 -11.33 -1.37 -8.71
C LEU A 134 -12.45 -2.42 -8.63
N ARG A 135 -13.38 -2.28 -7.66
CA ARG A 135 -14.54 -3.16 -7.50
C ARG A 135 -15.52 -3.05 -8.65
N GLU A 136 -15.75 -1.84 -9.16
CA GLU A 136 -16.58 -1.59 -10.34
C GLU A 136 -15.86 -1.84 -11.67
N LYS A 137 -14.58 -2.26 -11.63
CA LYS A 137 -13.73 -2.53 -12.81
C LYS A 137 -13.57 -1.32 -13.75
N LYS A 138 -13.63 -0.09 -13.22
CA LYS A 138 -13.53 1.15 -14.01
C LYS A 138 -12.14 1.78 -14.02
N ILE A 139 -11.12 1.14 -13.43
CA ILE A 139 -9.76 1.68 -13.42
C ILE A 139 -9.15 1.64 -14.84
N PRO A 140 -8.75 2.78 -15.42
CA PRO A 140 -8.24 2.86 -16.78
C PRO A 140 -6.72 2.56 -16.84
N LEU A 141 -6.29 1.42 -16.27
CA LEU A 141 -4.89 1.00 -16.23
C LEU A 141 -4.70 -0.37 -16.91
N ILE A 142 -3.49 -0.57 -17.43
CA ILE A 142 -3.04 -1.82 -18.05
C ILE A 142 -1.80 -2.30 -17.30
N VAL A 143 -1.81 -3.55 -16.89
CA VAL A 143 -0.67 -4.23 -16.29
C VAL A 143 0.17 -4.87 -17.40
N ARG A 144 1.43 -4.49 -17.50
CA ARG A 144 2.38 -5.16 -18.39
C ARG A 144 3.21 -6.17 -17.61
N ARG A 145 3.00 -7.47 -17.89
CA ARG A 145 3.78 -8.57 -17.32
C ARG A 145 4.95 -8.91 -18.23
N TYR A 146 6.17 -8.84 -17.70
CA TYR A 146 7.38 -9.19 -18.44
C TYR A 146 7.76 -10.64 -18.14
N MET A 147 8.11 -11.35 -19.20
CA MET A 147 8.66 -12.70 -19.16
C MET A 147 10.19 -12.64 -19.05
N PRO A 148 10.85 -13.71 -18.57
CA PRO A 148 12.32 -13.76 -18.46
C PRO A 148 13.06 -13.60 -19.79
N ASP A 149 12.41 -13.91 -20.92
CA ASP A 149 12.92 -13.72 -22.28
C ASP A 149 12.81 -12.25 -22.77
N GLY A 150 12.22 -11.38 -21.96
CA GLY A 150 11.97 -9.97 -22.27
C GLY A 150 10.72 -9.72 -23.11
N MET A 151 9.95 -10.75 -23.45
CA MET A 151 8.62 -10.62 -24.03
C MET A 151 7.63 -10.10 -22.97
N TYR A 152 6.50 -9.55 -23.39
CA TYR A 152 5.50 -9.05 -22.45
C TYR A 152 4.06 -9.30 -22.86
N GLU A 153 3.21 -9.44 -21.86
CA GLU A 153 1.76 -9.53 -21.98
C GLU A 153 1.13 -8.27 -21.37
N ASP A 154 0.26 -7.60 -22.11
CA ASP A 154 -0.52 -6.47 -21.61
C ASP A 154 -1.88 -6.98 -21.11
N TRP A 155 -2.21 -6.80 -19.83
CA TRP A 155 -3.48 -7.19 -19.21
C TRP A 155 -4.28 -5.96 -18.77
N THR A 156 -5.56 -5.85 -19.10
CA THR A 156 -6.40 -4.74 -18.61
C THR A 156 -6.86 -5.00 -17.17
N CYS A 157 -7.07 -3.94 -16.39
CA CYS A 157 -7.58 -4.13 -15.02
C CYS A 157 -9.01 -4.70 -14.99
N GLU A 158 -9.78 -4.50 -16.07
CA GLU A 158 -11.15 -4.99 -16.21
C GLU A 158 -11.22 -6.52 -16.39
N GLU A 159 -10.29 -7.07 -17.19
CA GLU A 159 -10.27 -8.51 -17.51
C GLU A 159 -9.64 -9.35 -16.39
N LEU A 160 -8.80 -8.75 -15.55
CA LEU A 160 -8.18 -9.45 -14.42
C LEU A 160 -9.23 -9.81 -13.35
N LEU A 161 -9.25 -11.09 -12.98
CA LEU A 161 -10.10 -11.61 -11.90
C LEU A 161 -9.49 -11.25 -10.54
N GLN A 162 -10.32 -10.86 -9.58
CA GLN A 162 -9.91 -10.40 -8.25
C GLN A 162 -10.43 -11.31 -7.15
#